data_AF-A0A7Y2DNF4-F1
#
_entry.id   AF-A0A7Y2DNF4-F1
#
_cell.length_a   1.000
_cell.length_b   1.000
_cell.length_c   1.000
_cell.angle_alpha   90.00
_cell.angle_beta   90.00
_cell.angle_gamma   90.00
#
_symmetry.space_group_name_H-M   'P 1'
#
loop_
_entity.id
_entity.type
_entity.pdbx_description
1 polymer ?
#
loop_
_entity_poly.entity_id
_entity_poly.type
_entity_poly.pdbx_seq_one_letter_code
_entity_poly.pdbx_strand_id
1 'polypeptide(L)'
;MALDLNSVEFGTPPPLPAGAELLAVTDALTTNHRGSIEAERRALVEALGPSAAERAIGVCATFQMMNRALDGVGAPVAASLRPLAADLGFDPNSIPR
;
A
#
# COMPACT_ATOMS: atom_id res chain seq x y z
N MET A 1 -3.31 -18.15 -14.69
CA MET A 1 -1.99 -17.48 -14.68
C MET A 1 -1.56 -17.38 -13.23
N ALA A 2 -0.56 -18.16 -12.81
CA ALA A 2 -0.04 -18.06 -11.45
C ALA A 2 0.91 -16.85 -11.40
N LEU A 3 0.62 -15.89 -10.52
CA LEU A 3 1.45 -14.72 -10.28
C LEU A 3 2.59 -15.10 -9.35
N ASP A 4 3.83 -14.91 -9.80
CA ASP A 4 5.00 -15.07 -8.95
C ASP A 4 5.19 -13.82 -8.09
N LEU A 5 4.68 -13.90 -6.86
CA LEU A 5 4.76 -12.82 -5.87
C LEU A 5 6.20 -12.56 -5.37
N ASN A 6 7.16 -13.44 -5.67
CA ASN A 6 8.55 -13.30 -5.25
C ASN A 6 9.41 -12.49 -6.24
N SER A 7 8.85 -12.08 -7.37
CA SER A 7 9.57 -11.38 -8.46
C SER A 7 9.59 -9.85 -8.33
N VAL A 8 9.01 -9.28 -7.27
CA VAL A 8 8.89 -7.83 -7.12
C VAL A 8 10.19 -7.24 -6.55
N GLU A 9 11.07 -6.80 -7.45
CA GLU A 9 12.24 -5.99 -7.09
C GLU A 9 11.81 -4.56 -6.72
N PHE A 10 12.49 -3.94 -5.74
CA PHE A 10 12.16 -2.59 -5.29
C PHE A 10 12.23 -1.59 -6.45
N GLY A 11 11.13 -0.89 -6.71
CA GLY A 11 11.01 0.06 -7.84
C GLY A 11 10.61 -0.57 -9.18
N THR A 12 10.39 -1.89 -9.23
CA THR A 12 9.83 -2.56 -10.42
C THR A 12 8.34 -2.83 -10.20
N PRO A 13 7.45 -2.42 -11.14
CA PRO A 13 6.03 -2.70 -11.02
C PRO A 13 5.80 -4.22 -10.95
N PRO A 14 4.93 -4.72 -10.05
CA PRO A 14 4.58 -6.13 -10.06
C PRO A 14 4.03 -6.52 -11.44
N PRO A 15 4.23 -7.75 -11.92
CA PRO A 15 3.66 -8.25 -13.17
C PRO A 15 2.14 -8.51 -13.04
N LEU A 16 1.43 -7.60 -12.36
CA LEU A 16 -0.01 -7.56 -12.20
C LEU A 16 -0.60 -6.64 -13.26
N PRO A 17 -1.79 -6.97 -13.81
CA PRO A 17 -2.56 -6.00 -14.57
C PRO A 17 -2.74 -4.70 -13.77
N ALA A 18 -2.41 -3.57 -14.38
CA ALA A 18 -2.41 -2.24 -13.78
C ALA A 18 -1.51 -2.07 -12.53
N GLY A 19 -0.44 -2.87 -12.39
CA GLY A 19 0.46 -2.83 -11.24
C GLY A 19 1.14 -1.46 -11.04
N ALA A 20 1.49 -0.78 -12.14
CA ALA A 20 2.10 0.55 -12.08
C ALA A 20 1.11 1.62 -11.60
N GLU A 21 -0.12 1.57 -12.07
CA GLU A 21 -1.20 2.48 -11.72
C GLU A 21 -1.64 2.27 -10.26
N LEU A 22 -1.69 1.02 -9.80
CA LEU A 22 -1.94 0.69 -8.40
C LEU A 22 -0.84 1.27 -7.50
N LEU A 23 0.43 1.07 -7.85
CA LEU A 23 1.55 1.63 -7.08
C LEU A 23 1.49 3.16 -7.04
N ALA A 24 1.27 3.81 -8.18
CA ALA A 24 1.18 5.27 -8.25
C ALA A 24 0.05 5.84 -7.38
N VAL A 25 -1.14 5.22 -7.40
CA VAL A 25 -2.26 5.67 -6.55
C VAL A 25 -1.96 5.45 -5.06
N THR A 26 -1.33 4.32 -4.71
CA THR A 26 -0.95 4.01 -3.33
C THR A 26 0.09 5.00 -2.82
N ASP A 27 1.13 5.29 -3.60
CA ASP A 27 2.15 6.28 -3.25
C ASP A 27 1.54 7.67 -3.08
N ALA A 28 0.66 8.09 -3.98
CA ALA A 28 -0.02 9.38 -3.89
C ALA A 28 -0.88 9.49 -2.62
N LEU A 29 -1.61 8.43 -2.25
CA LEU A 29 -2.47 8.40 -1.06
C LEU A 29 -1.70 8.30 0.26
N THR A 30 -0.48 7.75 0.23
CA THR A 30 0.30 7.47 1.45
C THR A 30 1.37 8.52 1.74
N THR A 31 2.14 8.94 0.73
CA THR A 31 3.30 9.82 0.90
C THR A 31 2.99 11.27 0.49
N ASN A 32 2.17 11.47 -0.53
CA ASN A 32 1.88 12.78 -1.11
C ASN A 32 0.52 13.35 -0.68
N HIS A 33 0.27 13.40 0.63
CA HIS A 33 -1.01 13.87 1.22
C HIS A 33 -1.44 15.30 0.85
N ARG A 34 -0.58 16.10 0.19
CA ARG A 34 -0.85 17.49 -0.20
C ARG A 34 -1.07 17.68 -1.70
N GLY A 35 -0.75 16.66 -2.51
CA GLY A 35 -0.95 16.69 -3.96
C GLY A 35 -2.37 16.28 -4.35
N SER A 36 -2.77 16.65 -5.58
CA SER A 36 -3.96 16.08 -6.20
C SER A 36 -3.67 14.65 -6.65
N ILE A 37 -4.61 13.73 -6.38
CA ILE A 37 -4.55 12.33 -6.82
C ILE A 37 -5.24 12.09 -8.17
N GLU A 38 -5.71 13.15 -8.83
CA GLU A 38 -6.60 13.04 -9.98
C GLU A 38 -5.97 12.33 -11.17
N ALA A 39 -4.67 12.52 -11.40
CA ALA A 39 -3.95 11.91 -12.50
C ALA A 39 -3.83 10.40 -12.30
N GLU A 40 -3.41 9.97 -11.11
CA GLU A 40 -3.24 8.58 -10.72
C GLU A 40 -4.59 7.85 -10.67
N ARG A 41 -5.63 8.52 -10.13
CA ARG A 41 -6.99 7.98 -10.14
C ARG A 41 -7.50 7.78 -11.58
N ARG A 42 -7.26 8.73 -12.48
CA ARG A 42 -7.70 8.63 -13.88
C ARG A 42 -7.00 7.47 -14.59
N ALA A 43 -5.68 7.36 -14.44
CA ALA A 43 -4.90 6.27 -15.00
C ALA A 43 -5.39 4.90 -14.50
N LEU A 44 -5.69 4.78 -13.20
CA LEU A 44 -6.22 3.54 -12.63
C LEU A 44 -7.62 3.18 -13.15
N VAL A 45 -8.50 4.19 -13.32
CA VAL A 45 -9.83 3.99 -13.93
C VAL A 45 -9.72 3.57 -15.39
N GLU A 46 -8.78 4.13 -16.15
CA GLU A 46 -8.53 3.73 -17.54
C GLU A 46 -8.02 2.28 -17.62
N ALA A 47 -7.17 1.87 -16.68
CA ALA A 47 -6.56 0.54 -16.67
C ALA A 47 -7.50 -0.58 -16.15
N LEU A 48 -8.30 -0.32 -15.12
CA LEU A 48 -9.12 -1.33 -14.43
C LEU A 48 -10.63 -1.12 -14.51
N GLY A 49 -11.06 0.05 -15.00
CA GLY A 49 -12.45 0.48 -14.94
C GLY A 49 -12.83 1.09 -13.58
N PRO A 50 -13.94 1.85 -13.54
CA PRO A 50 -14.30 2.68 -12.39
C PRO A 50 -14.56 1.87 -11.11
N SER A 51 -15.26 0.74 -11.22
CA SER A 51 -15.62 -0.07 -10.04
C SER A 51 -14.42 -0.75 -9.39
N ALA A 52 -13.44 -1.21 -10.17
CA ALA A 52 -12.23 -1.81 -9.62
C ALA A 52 -11.30 -0.76 -9.02
N ALA A 53 -11.16 0.40 -9.68
CA ALA A 53 -10.39 1.53 -9.17
C ALA A 53 -10.95 2.05 -7.83
N GLU A 54 -12.28 2.17 -7.71
CA GLU A 54 -12.93 2.57 -6.46
C GLU A 54 -12.61 1.61 -5.30
N ARG A 55 -12.70 0.29 -5.54
CA ARG A 55 -12.35 -0.71 -4.52
C ARG A 55 -10.88 -0.62 -4.10
N ALA A 56 -9.96 -0.47 -5.05
CA ALA A 56 -8.53 -0.34 -4.77
C ALA A 56 -8.21 0.91 -3.93
N ILE A 57 -8.82 2.05 -4.29
CA ILE A 57 -8.68 3.29 -3.53
C ILE A 57 -9.29 3.15 -2.13
N GLY A 58 -10.45 2.49 -2.01
CA GLY A 58 -11.10 2.22 -0.73
C GLY A 58 -10.22 1.42 0.23
N VAL A 59 -9.50 0.41 -0.28
CA VAL A 59 -8.52 -0.36 0.51
C VAL A 59 -7.39 0.54 1.01
N CYS A 60 -6.77 1.33 0.11
CA CYS A 60 -5.69 2.24 0.47
C CYS A 60 -6.13 3.27 1.53
N ALA A 61 -7.30 3.87 1.35
CA ALA A 61 -7.87 4.83 2.29
C ALA A 61 -8.14 4.21 3.67
N THR A 62 -8.62 2.96 3.70
CA THR A 62 -8.88 2.23 4.95
C THR A 62 -7.59 1.99 5.72
N PHE A 63 -6.52 1.54 5.06
CA PHE A 63 -5.22 1.37 5.72
C PHE A 63 -4.65 2.70 6.21
N GLN A 64 -4.78 3.78 5.44
CA GLN A 64 -4.35 5.11 5.88
C GLN A 64 -5.09 5.59 7.12
N MET A 65 -6.40 5.39 7.18
CA MET A 65 -7.20 5.70 8.36
C MET A 65 -6.74 4.88 9.58
N MET A 66 -6.55 3.56 9.40
CA MET A 66 -6.10 2.69 10.50
C MET A 66 -4.70 3.05 10.98
N ASN A 67 -3.74 3.30 10.08
CA ASN A 67 -2.38 3.71 10.43
C ASN A 67 -2.41 4.98 11.30
N ARG A 68 -3.15 6.01 10.87
CA ARG A 68 -3.27 7.25 11.64
C ARG A 68 -3.96 7.06 12.99
N ALA A 69 -4.97 6.19 13.07
CA ALA A 69 -5.65 5.90 14.32
C ALA A 69 -4.71 5.17 15.31
N LEU A 70 -3.94 4.19 14.83
CA LEU A 70 -2.98 3.44 15.63
C LEU A 70 -1.82 4.32 16.09
N ASP A 71 -1.29 5.16 15.19
CA ASP A 71 -0.26 6.16 15.53
C ASP A 71 -0.77 7.15 16.58
N GLY A 72 -2.02 7.63 16.42
CA GLY A 72 -2.63 8.60 17.31
C GLY A 72 -2.84 8.09 18.74
N VAL A 73 -3.03 6.79 18.93
CA VAL A 73 -3.18 6.16 20.26
C VAL A 73 -1.91 5.50 20.76
N GLY A 74 -0.82 5.52 19.99
CA GLY A 74 0.43 4.82 20.32
C GLY A 74 0.23 3.31 20.45
N ALA A 75 -0.59 2.70 19.60
CA ALA A 75 -0.88 1.27 19.69
C ALA A 75 0.40 0.45 19.43
N PRO A 76 0.79 -0.46 20.35
CA PRO A 76 1.95 -1.30 20.14
C PRO A 76 1.69 -2.33 19.03
N VAL A 77 2.72 -2.64 18.25
CA VAL A 77 2.65 -3.75 17.30
C VAL A 77 2.59 -5.07 18.06
N ALA A 78 1.60 -5.90 17.75
CA ALA A 78 1.44 -7.21 18.37
C ALA A 78 2.68 -8.09 18.16
N ALA A 79 3.15 -8.76 19.22
CA ALA A 79 4.36 -9.58 19.16
C ALA A 79 4.27 -10.72 18.13
N SER A 80 3.06 -11.21 17.83
CA SER A 80 2.79 -12.20 16.80
C SER A 80 3.12 -11.72 15.38
N LEU A 81 3.23 -10.41 15.14
CA LEU A 81 3.58 -9.82 13.85
C LEU A 81 5.08 -9.57 13.68
N ARG A 82 5.91 -9.81 14.71
CA ARG A 82 7.37 -9.63 14.64
C ARG A 82 8.06 -10.50 13.58
N PRO A 83 7.65 -11.75 13.32
CA PRO A 83 8.20 -12.53 12.21
C PRO A 83 7.98 -11.83 10.86
N LEU A 84 6.80 -11.22 10.67
CA LEU A 84 6.48 -10.48 9.45
C LEU A 84 7.38 -9.24 9.27
N ALA A 85 7.76 -8.57 10.37
CA ALA A 85 8.72 -7.47 10.28
C ALA A 85 10.07 -7.92 9.70
N ALA A 86 10.56 -9.09 10.11
CA ALA A 86 11.78 -9.69 9.56
C ALA A 86 11.61 -10.07 8.08
N ASP A 87 10.47 -10.66 7.70
CA ASP A 87 10.17 -11.00 6.30
C ASP A 87 10.12 -9.77 5.39
N LEU A 88 9.73 -8.61 5.95
CA LEU A 88 9.69 -7.33 5.25
C LEU A 88 11.02 -6.53 5.36
N GLY A 89 12.07 -7.11 5.97
CA GLY A 89 13.39 -6.50 6.07
C GLY A 89 13.55 -5.45 7.19
N PHE A 90 12.64 -5.39 8.16
CA PHE A 90 12.72 -4.52 9.33
C PHE A 90 13.28 -5.26 10.56
N ASP A 91 14.02 -4.56 11.43
CA ASP A 91 14.43 -5.12 12.73
C ASP A 91 13.21 -5.16 13.67
N PRO A 92 12.74 -6.34 14.13
CA PRO A 92 11.60 -6.43 15.03
C PRO A 92 11.84 -5.75 16.39
N ASN A 93 13.09 -5.48 16.75
CA ASN A 93 13.47 -4.77 17.98
C ASN A 93 13.53 -3.24 17.78
N SER A 94 13.52 -2.75 16.54
CA SER A 94 13.45 -1.32 16.25
C SER A 94 12.03 -0.77 16.25
N ILE A 95 11.02 -1.65 16.36
CA ILE A 95 9.61 -1.26 16.46
C ILE A 95 9.35 -0.71 17.87
N PRO A 96 8.88 0.55 18.01
CA PRO A 96 8.57 1.15 19.30
C PRO A 96 7.59 0.29 20.12
N ARG A 97 7.82 0.22 21.43
CA ARG A 97 6.94 -0.48 22.38
C ARG A 97 5.74 0.36 22.77
#